data_AF-A0A137P163-F1
#
_entry.id   AF-A0A137P163-F1
#
_cell.length_a   1.000
_cell.length_b   1.000
_cell.length_c   1.000
_cell.angle_alpha   90.00
_cell.angle_beta   90.00
_cell.angle_gamma   90.00
#
_symmetry.space_group_name_H-M   'P 1'
#
loop_
_entity.id
_entity.type
_entity.pdbx_description
1 polymer ?
#
loop_
_entity_poly.entity_id
_entity_poly.type
_entity_poly.pdbx_seq_one_letter_code
_entity_poly.pdbx_strand_id
1 'polypeptide(L)'
;MNYPLELTEQEAALAARQLLRREDVGTLITLNHSGTKNPGGHIPPHSQEEKELEGFPFGIVEYYVDLKGERGNPVLFISKLQKSFVNFKFDNRVALTIRANFDKGTVMTNARVTLQGSLEPLSEDKIEEAQNAFVEAHHDAKWWIHFKDFEFYQLKVQRVYWVGGFGGSHYIGYVNPEWYSDVSESHLLADTFSSLFACKSQTKTKILFLTLILALLFLIALLILNFTIQRKSHSLLVQDLKL
;
A
#
# COMPACT_ATOMS: atom_id res chain seq x y z
N MET A 1 21.85 -29.32 -3.27
CA MET A 1 21.19 -28.07 -3.66
C MET A 1 19.90 -28.00 -2.88
N ASN A 2 19.80 -27.12 -1.89
CA ASN A 2 18.52 -26.81 -1.27
C ASN A 2 17.75 -25.96 -2.29
N TYR A 3 16.70 -26.53 -2.88
CA TYR A 3 15.72 -25.75 -3.62
C TYR A 3 15.14 -24.71 -2.66
N PRO A 4 15.02 -23.43 -3.06
CA PRO A 4 14.46 -22.43 -2.18
C PRO A 4 13.00 -22.80 -1.85
N LEU A 5 12.62 -22.62 -0.58
CA LEU A 5 11.28 -22.93 -0.04
C LEU A 5 10.19 -22.30 -0.91
N GLU A 6 9.35 -23.07 -1.59
CA GLU A 6 8.18 -22.50 -2.28
C GLU A 6 7.29 -21.77 -1.26
N LEU A 7 6.85 -20.54 -1.58
CA LEU A 7 5.83 -19.89 -0.78
C LEU A 7 4.52 -20.64 -0.96
N THR A 8 3.80 -20.85 0.12
CA THR A 8 2.39 -21.25 0.03
C THR A 8 1.56 -20.14 -0.64
N GLU A 9 0.42 -20.50 -1.22
CA GLU A 9 -0.50 -19.52 -1.81
C GLU A 9 -0.94 -18.46 -0.79
N GLN A 10 -1.13 -18.84 0.48
CA GLN A 10 -1.49 -17.92 1.56
C GLN A 10 -0.36 -16.92 1.86
N GLU A 11 0.89 -17.36 1.90
CA GLU A 11 2.04 -16.47 2.06
C GLU A 11 2.21 -15.54 0.84
N ALA A 12 1.91 -16.05 -0.37
CA ALA A 12 1.89 -15.24 -1.59
C ALA A 12 0.78 -14.17 -1.56
N ALA A 13 -0.41 -14.49 -1.03
CA ALA A 13 -1.49 -13.52 -0.85
C ALA A 13 -1.11 -12.43 0.16
N LEU A 14 -0.47 -12.81 1.28
CA LEU A 14 0.06 -11.86 2.26
C LEU A 14 1.14 -10.96 1.62
N ALA A 15 2.08 -11.53 0.88
CA ALA A 15 3.14 -10.77 0.20
C ALA A 15 2.57 -9.81 -0.86
N ALA A 16 1.52 -10.21 -1.59
CA ALA A 16 0.81 -9.34 -2.53
C ALA A 16 0.18 -8.13 -1.81
N ARG A 17 -0.43 -8.36 -0.64
CA ARG A 17 -1.03 -7.31 0.17
C ARG A 17 0.00 -6.35 0.76
N GLN A 18 1.15 -6.87 1.21
CA GLN A 18 2.28 -6.08 1.68
C GLN A 18 2.89 -5.25 0.56
N LEU A 19 3.00 -5.81 -0.66
CA LEU A 19 3.45 -5.06 -1.83
C LEU A 19 2.52 -3.90 -2.14
N LEU A 20 1.19 -4.12 -2.15
CA LEU A 20 0.22 -3.05 -2.34
C LEU A 20 0.42 -1.92 -1.31
N ARG A 21 0.68 -2.27 -0.04
CA ARG A 21 0.85 -1.31 1.05
C ARG A 21 2.12 -0.48 0.93
N ARG A 22 3.19 -1.08 0.41
CA ARG A 22 4.53 -0.47 0.35
C ARG A 22 4.68 0.46 -0.84
N GLU A 23 4.10 0.09 -1.97
CA GLU A 23 4.12 0.91 -3.18
C GLU A 23 2.86 1.78 -3.24
N ASP A 24 2.90 2.82 -4.05
CA ASP A 24 1.84 3.83 -4.20
C ASP A 24 1.63 4.24 -5.66
N VAL A 25 2.37 3.60 -6.57
CA VAL A 25 2.29 3.79 -8.03
C VAL A 25 2.04 2.45 -8.72
N GLY A 26 1.07 2.42 -9.62
CA GLY A 26 0.75 1.25 -10.43
C GLY A 26 0.53 1.62 -11.90
N THR A 27 0.39 0.62 -12.76
CA THR A 27 -0.10 0.81 -14.13
C THR A 27 -1.53 0.29 -14.23
N LEU A 28 -2.47 1.21 -14.42
CA LEU A 28 -3.88 0.91 -14.67
C LEU A 28 -4.04 0.50 -16.13
N ILE A 29 -4.64 -0.67 -16.34
CA ILE A 29 -4.92 -1.26 -17.64
C ILE A 29 -6.44 -1.26 -17.83
N THR A 30 -6.88 -0.69 -18.94
CA THR A 30 -8.27 -0.61 -19.38
C THR A 30 -8.38 -1.10 -20.82
N LEU A 31 -9.58 -1.35 -21.32
CA LEU A 31 -9.79 -1.69 -22.73
C LEU A 31 -10.19 -0.44 -23.50
N ASN A 32 -9.47 -0.14 -24.58
CA ASN A 32 -9.82 0.97 -25.43
C ASN A 32 -11.23 0.82 -25.98
N HIS A 33 -11.99 1.90 -25.86
CA HIS A 33 -13.31 2.00 -26.46
C HIS A 33 -13.38 3.22 -27.37
N SER A 34 -13.98 3.03 -28.53
CA SER A 34 -14.30 3.99 -29.59
C SER A 34 -15.68 4.61 -29.39
N GLY A 35 -16.20 4.54 -28.16
CA GLY A 35 -17.59 4.83 -27.82
C GLY A 35 -18.09 6.17 -28.33
N THR A 36 -19.19 6.16 -29.09
CA THR A 36 -19.78 7.30 -29.78
C THR A 36 -20.29 8.43 -28.89
N LYS A 37 -20.25 8.25 -27.56
CA LYS A 37 -20.66 9.22 -26.56
C LYS A 37 -19.48 9.43 -25.64
N ASN A 38 -19.03 10.66 -25.45
CA ASN A 38 -17.88 10.91 -24.62
C ASN A 38 -18.33 11.28 -23.20
N PRO A 39 -18.32 10.36 -22.21
CA PRO A 39 -18.81 10.68 -20.87
C PRO A 39 -17.97 11.77 -20.17
N GLY A 40 -16.73 11.99 -20.61
CA GLY A 40 -15.85 13.06 -20.13
C GLY A 40 -15.93 14.37 -20.94
N GLY A 41 -16.65 14.42 -22.06
CA GLY A 41 -16.92 15.64 -22.86
C GLY A 41 -15.73 16.34 -23.54
N HIS A 42 -14.47 15.93 -23.30
CA HIS A 42 -13.28 16.67 -23.72
C HIS A 42 -12.43 16.00 -24.81
N ILE A 43 -12.70 14.74 -25.14
CA ILE A 43 -12.03 14.04 -26.26
C ILE A 43 -12.82 14.31 -27.55
N PRO A 44 -12.20 14.85 -28.61
CA PRO A 44 -12.87 15.09 -29.89
C PRO A 44 -13.55 13.82 -30.43
N PRO A 45 -14.66 13.93 -31.18
CA PRO A 45 -15.29 12.78 -31.82
C PRO A 45 -14.29 12.05 -32.74
N HIS A 46 -14.34 10.71 -32.65
CA HIS A 46 -13.28 9.76 -33.00
C HIS A 46 -12.54 10.02 -34.32
N SER A 47 -11.21 10.05 -34.25
CA SER A 47 -10.38 9.81 -35.43
C SER A 47 -10.59 8.35 -35.90
N GLN A 48 -10.34 8.10 -37.19
CA GLN A 48 -10.34 6.75 -37.74
C GLN A 48 -9.37 5.83 -36.96
N GLU A 49 -8.26 6.38 -36.47
CA GLU A 49 -7.27 5.69 -35.65
C GLU A 49 -7.87 5.19 -34.33
N GLU A 50 -8.75 5.93 -33.65
CA GLU A 50 -9.37 5.47 -32.40
C GLU A 50 -10.28 4.26 -32.59
N LYS A 51 -10.95 4.14 -33.74
CA LYS A 51 -11.77 2.97 -34.07
C LYS A 51 -10.91 1.73 -34.31
N GLU A 52 -9.74 1.90 -34.90
CA GLU A 52 -8.78 0.82 -35.13
C GLU A 52 -8.18 0.28 -33.82
N LEU A 53 -8.22 1.09 -32.76
CA LEU A 53 -7.74 0.74 -31.43
C LEU A 53 -8.83 0.14 -30.51
N GLU A 54 -10.07 -0.05 -30.98
CA GLU A 54 -11.15 -0.70 -30.19
C GLU A 54 -10.68 -2.06 -29.65
N GLY A 55 -10.92 -2.29 -28.35
CA GLY A 55 -10.57 -3.54 -27.68
C GLY A 55 -9.08 -3.74 -27.38
N PHE A 56 -8.18 -2.87 -27.87
CA PHE A 56 -6.77 -2.92 -27.48
C PHE A 56 -6.61 -2.55 -25.99
N PRO A 57 -5.75 -3.26 -25.23
CA PRO A 57 -5.43 -2.87 -23.87
C PRO A 57 -4.68 -1.54 -23.88
N PHE A 58 -5.11 -0.63 -23.01
CA PHE A 58 -4.49 0.67 -22.77
C PHE A 58 -3.98 0.73 -21.34
N GLY A 59 -2.66 0.87 -21.19
CA GLY A 59 -1.98 1.00 -19.90
C GLY A 59 -1.54 2.44 -19.64
N ILE A 60 -1.80 2.95 -18.44
CA ILE A 60 -1.33 4.26 -17.98
C ILE A 60 -0.84 4.16 -16.53
N VAL A 61 0.21 4.91 -16.18
CA VAL A 61 0.72 4.95 -14.81
C VAL A 61 -0.18 5.84 -13.96
N GLU A 62 -0.61 5.35 -12.81
CA GLU A 62 -1.49 6.03 -11.87
C GLU A 62 -0.93 5.97 -10.45
N TYR A 63 -1.21 7.02 -9.69
CA TYR A 63 -1.06 7.01 -8.23
C TYR A 63 -2.26 6.32 -7.59
N TYR A 64 -1.99 5.61 -6.51
CA TYR A 64 -3.03 5.04 -5.66
C TYR A 64 -2.65 5.17 -4.19
N VAL A 65 -3.63 4.94 -3.32
CA VAL A 65 -3.42 4.72 -1.90
C VAL A 65 -4.18 3.50 -1.43
N ASP A 66 -3.66 2.86 -0.40
CA ASP A 66 -4.32 1.77 0.29
C ASP A 66 -4.92 2.28 1.61
N LEU A 67 -6.23 2.50 1.62
CA LEU A 67 -6.92 3.03 2.79
C LEU A 67 -7.20 1.93 3.82
N LYS A 68 -7.13 2.30 5.10
CA LYS A 68 -7.44 1.39 6.19
C LYS A 68 -8.91 1.00 6.14
N GLY A 69 -9.18 -0.29 6.26
CA GLY A 69 -10.54 -0.84 6.21
C GLY A 69 -11.05 -1.16 4.80
N GLU A 70 -10.34 -0.76 3.74
CA GLU A 70 -10.71 -1.07 2.36
C GLU A 70 -10.23 -2.44 1.87
N ARG A 71 -9.64 -3.25 2.76
CA ARG A 71 -9.34 -4.67 2.55
C ARG A 71 -8.51 -4.95 1.29
N GLY A 72 -7.56 -4.08 0.97
CA GLY A 72 -6.69 -4.23 -0.20
C GLY A 72 -7.33 -3.82 -1.52
N ASN A 73 -8.43 -3.05 -1.48
CA ASN A 73 -8.99 -2.38 -2.64
C ASN A 73 -8.38 -0.98 -2.78
N PRO A 74 -7.37 -0.77 -3.65
CA PRO A 74 -6.70 0.51 -3.75
C PRO A 74 -7.64 1.60 -4.26
N VAL A 75 -7.40 2.81 -3.78
CA VAL A 75 -8.13 4.02 -4.15
C VAL A 75 -7.25 4.85 -5.07
N LEU A 76 -7.79 5.18 -6.24
CA LEU A 76 -7.18 6.01 -7.26
C LEU A 76 -7.91 7.35 -7.34
N PHE A 77 -7.21 8.41 -7.75
CA PHE A 77 -7.78 9.72 -8.01
C PHE A 77 -7.63 10.04 -9.50
N ILE A 78 -8.70 9.80 -10.27
CA ILE A 78 -8.64 9.69 -11.73
C ILE A 78 -9.28 10.92 -12.37
N SER A 79 -8.62 11.51 -13.37
CA SER A 79 -9.17 12.60 -14.17
C SER A 79 -10.23 12.10 -15.15
N LYS A 80 -11.36 12.82 -15.22
CA LYS A 80 -12.42 12.65 -16.23
C LYS A 80 -11.93 12.87 -17.66
N LEU A 81 -10.78 13.52 -17.81
CA LEU A 81 -10.16 13.84 -19.09
C LEU A 81 -9.27 12.69 -19.61
N GLN A 82 -8.88 11.75 -18.76
CA GLN A 82 -7.99 10.66 -19.14
C GLN A 82 -8.71 9.62 -20.02
N LYS A 83 -7.96 9.02 -20.95
CA LYS A 83 -8.45 7.92 -21.78
C LYS A 83 -8.87 6.71 -20.96
N SER A 84 -8.14 6.40 -19.87
CA SER A 84 -8.50 5.34 -18.92
C SER A 84 -9.88 5.57 -18.31
N PHE A 85 -10.23 6.81 -17.96
CA PHE A 85 -11.55 7.17 -17.45
C PHE A 85 -12.66 6.84 -18.44
N VAL A 86 -12.51 7.29 -19.68
CA VAL A 86 -13.48 6.99 -20.73
C VAL A 86 -13.59 5.47 -20.91
N ASN A 87 -12.47 4.77 -21.02
CA ASN A 87 -12.43 3.33 -21.22
C ASN A 87 -13.18 2.56 -20.13
N PHE A 88 -12.89 2.79 -18.84
CA PHE A 88 -13.53 2.01 -17.77
C PHE A 88 -15.02 2.35 -17.57
N LYS A 89 -15.46 3.55 -17.99
CA LYS A 89 -16.90 3.90 -18.01
C LYS A 89 -17.68 3.10 -19.03
N PHE A 90 -17.04 2.59 -20.08
CA PHE A 90 -17.64 1.72 -21.08
C PHE A 90 -17.46 0.23 -20.76
N ASP A 91 -16.24 -0.16 -20.40
CA ASP A 91 -15.90 -1.52 -20.00
C ASP A 91 -15.10 -1.49 -18.69
N ASN A 92 -15.79 -1.78 -17.60
CA ASN A 92 -15.24 -1.67 -16.26
C ASN A 92 -14.41 -2.90 -15.84
N ARG A 93 -13.94 -3.71 -16.80
CA ARG A 93 -12.95 -4.77 -16.53
C ARG A 93 -11.57 -4.16 -16.60
N VAL A 94 -11.00 -3.88 -15.42
CA VAL A 94 -9.69 -3.23 -15.31
C VAL A 94 -8.67 -4.11 -14.61
N ALA A 95 -7.40 -3.79 -14.78
CA ALA A 95 -6.33 -4.36 -13.97
C ALA A 95 -5.37 -3.27 -13.50
N LEU A 96 -4.82 -3.42 -12.30
CA LEU A 96 -3.75 -2.58 -11.77
C LEU A 96 -2.53 -3.45 -11.54
N THR A 97 -1.44 -3.17 -12.26
CA THR A 97 -0.17 -3.88 -12.07
C THR A 97 0.76 -3.05 -11.21
N ILE A 98 1.29 -3.65 -10.15
CA ILE A 98 2.19 -3.01 -9.19
C ILE A 98 3.48 -3.83 -9.15
N ARG A 99 4.61 -3.14 -9.17
CA ARG A 99 5.93 -3.76 -9.08
C ARG A 99 6.63 -3.24 -7.84
N ALA A 100 7.39 -4.12 -7.19
CA ALA A 100 8.28 -3.70 -6.13
C ALA A 100 9.40 -2.83 -6.69
N ASN A 101 9.63 -1.68 -6.07
CA ASN A 101 10.77 -0.83 -6.37
C ASN A 101 11.98 -1.31 -5.55
N PHE A 102 13.09 -1.64 -6.21
CA PHE A 102 14.32 -2.10 -5.53
C PHE A 102 15.54 -1.39 -6.10
N ASP A 103 16.42 -0.93 -5.20
CA ASP A 103 17.70 -0.30 -5.54
C ASP A 103 18.72 -1.26 -6.17
N LYS A 104 18.50 -2.58 -6.05
CA LYS A 104 19.40 -3.64 -6.53
C LYS A 104 18.61 -4.78 -7.14
N GLY A 105 19.14 -5.37 -8.21
CA GLY A 105 18.52 -6.47 -8.94
C GLY A 105 18.09 -6.04 -10.35
N THR A 106 17.33 -6.91 -11.02
CA THR A 106 16.71 -6.61 -12.31
C THR A 106 15.20 -6.50 -12.14
N VAL A 107 14.52 -5.91 -13.11
CA VAL A 107 13.04 -5.93 -13.13
C VAL A 107 12.54 -7.36 -12.93
N MET A 108 13.18 -8.35 -13.56
CA MET A 108 12.79 -9.76 -13.49
C MET A 108 12.93 -10.39 -12.11
N THR A 109 13.90 -9.96 -11.31
CA THR A 109 14.10 -10.51 -9.96
C THR A 109 13.12 -9.97 -8.94
N ASN A 110 12.43 -8.87 -9.22
CA ASN A 110 11.55 -8.20 -8.26
C ASN A 110 10.18 -8.87 -8.19
N ALA A 111 9.48 -8.69 -7.07
CA ALA A 111 8.11 -9.15 -6.93
C ALA A 111 7.12 -8.19 -7.62
N ARG A 112 6.03 -8.73 -8.18
CA ARG A 112 4.95 -7.97 -8.82
C ARG A 112 3.61 -8.61 -8.54
N VAL A 113 2.58 -7.77 -8.51
CA VAL A 113 1.19 -8.20 -8.42
C VAL A 113 0.37 -7.56 -9.54
N THR A 114 -0.59 -8.31 -10.08
CA THR A 114 -1.68 -7.78 -10.90
C THR A 114 -2.99 -7.98 -10.17
N LEU A 115 -3.67 -6.88 -9.87
CA LEU A 115 -5.01 -6.86 -9.28
C LEU A 115 -6.02 -6.67 -10.40
N GLN A 116 -7.01 -7.55 -10.52
CA GLN A 116 -8.03 -7.48 -11.56
C GLN A 116 -9.41 -7.29 -10.93
N GLY A 117 -10.23 -6.44 -11.51
CA GLY A 117 -11.54 -6.11 -10.95
C GLY A 117 -12.25 -4.99 -11.68
N SER A 118 -12.97 -4.17 -10.92
CA SER A 118 -13.77 -3.05 -11.42
C SER A 118 -13.58 -1.79 -10.58
N LEU A 119 -13.71 -0.62 -11.21
CA LEU A 119 -13.66 0.67 -10.52
C LEU A 119 -15.06 1.10 -10.09
N GLU A 120 -15.21 1.40 -8.80
CA GLU A 120 -16.44 1.95 -8.22
C GLU A 120 -16.15 3.33 -7.64
N PRO A 121 -17.07 4.31 -7.74
CA PRO A 121 -16.91 5.57 -7.04
C PRO A 121 -16.67 5.33 -5.55
N LEU A 122 -15.70 6.04 -4.98
CA LEU A 122 -15.48 5.99 -3.53
C LEU A 122 -16.68 6.60 -2.81
N SER A 123 -17.07 6.03 -1.66
CA SER A 123 -18.18 6.55 -0.87
C SER A 123 -17.87 7.95 -0.31
N GLU A 124 -18.88 8.81 -0.22
CA GLU A 124 -18.71 10.22 0.15
C GLU A 124 -18.09 10.40 1.54
N ASP A 125 -18.42 9.51 2.49
CA ASP A 125 -17.89 9.49 3.85
C ASP A 125 -16.38 9.17 3.92
N LYS A 126 -15.80 8.66 2.83
CA LYS A 126 -14.39 8.28 2.71
C LYS A 126 -13.55 9.29 1.95
N ILE A 127 -14.15 10.29 1.31
CA ILE A 127 -13.44 11.23 0.45
C ILE A 127 -12.39 12.04 1.23
N GLU A 128 -12.72 12.56 2.41
CA GLU A 128 -11.78 13.35 3.21
C GLU A 128 -10.59 12.50 3.70
N GLU A 129 -10.86 11.28 4.16
CA GLU A 129 -9.83 10.29 4.54
C GLU A 129 -8.91 10.00 3.34
N ALA A 130 -9.50 9.77 2.17
CA ALA A 130 -8.76 9.50 0.94
C ALA A 130 -7.88 10.68 0.52
N GLN A 131 -8.39 11.91 0.55
CA GLN A 131 -7.63 13.11 0.21
C GLN A 131 -6.40 13.27 1.08
N ASN A 132 -6.56 13.11 2.40
CA ASN A 132 -5.45 13.23 3.35
C ASN A 132 -4.38 12.16 3.10
N ALA A 133 -4.79 10.89 2.96
CA ALA A 133 -3.87 9.80 2.66
C ALA A 133 -3.17 9.98 1.31
N PHE A 134 -3.88 10.49 0.30
CA PHE A 134 -3.33 10.72 -1.04
C PHE A 134 -2.28 11.82 -1.04
N VAL A 135 -2.49 12.93 -0.31
CA VAL A 135 -1.49 14.00 -0.18
C VAL A 135 -0.30 13.57 0.67
N GLU A 136 -0.52 12.72 1.68
CA GLU A 136 0.55 12.14 2.49
C GLU A 136 1.46 11.21 1.67
N ALA A 137 0.88 10.34 0.84
CA ALA A 137 1.64 9.47 -0.06
C ALA A 137 2.28 10.26 -1.22
N HIS A 138 1.52 11.17 -1.82
CA HIS A 138 1.88 11.91 -3.03
C HIS A 138 1.94 13.41 -2.75
N HIS A 139 3.08 13.91 -2.26
CA HIS A 139 3.22 15.29 -1.81
C HIS A 139 2.92 16.36 -2.88
N ASP A 140 3.05 16.02 -4.17
CA ASP A 140 2.69 16.88 -5.29
C ASP A 140 1.17 16.97 -5.49
N ALA A 141 0.39 16.01 -5.00
CA ALA A 141 -1.06 16.00 -5.07
C ALA A 141 -1.72 17.19 -4.38
N LYS A 142 -1.08 17.81 -3.38
CA LYS A 142 -1.59 19.01 -2.71
C LYS A 142 -2.00 20.15 -3.67
N TRP A 143 -1.42 20.18 -4.86
CA TRP A 143 -1.69 21.21 -5.86
C TRP A 143 -2.93 20.92 -6.72
N TRP A 144 -3.38 19.67 -6.79
CA TRP A 144 -4.43 19.22 -7.71
C TRP A 144 -5.51 18.31 -7.07
N ILE A 145 -5.39 17.96 -5.79
CA ILE A 145 -6.31 17.09 -5.04
C ILE A 145 -7.76 17.60 -4.96
N HIS A 146 -7.97 18.90 -5.22
CA HIS A 146 -9.29 19.55 -5.20
C HIS A 146 -9.83 19.89 -6.61
N PHE A 147 -9.18 19.43 -7.68
CA PHE A 147 -9.65 19.64 -9.04
C PHE A 147 -10.97 18.87 -9.27
N LYS A 148 -11.98 19.55 -9.80
CA LYS A 148 -13.35 19.01 -9.95
C LYS A 148 -13.51 18.00 -11.09
N ASP A 149 -12.53 18.05 -11.98
CA ASP A 149 -12.30 17.20 -13.13
C ASP A 149 -11.59 15.89 -12.73
N PHE A 150 -11.35 15.67 -11.44
CA PHE A 150 -10.88 14.40 -10.89
C PHE A 150 -11.90 13.82 -9.90
N GLU A 151 -11.92 12.51 -9.77
CA GLU A 151 -12.82 11.77 -8.88
C GLU A 151 -12.09 10.56 -8.27
N PHE A 152 -12.44 10.23 -7.03
CA PHE A 152 -11.92 9.04 -6.36
C PHE A 152 -12.68 7.79 -6.80
N TYR A 153 -11.91 6.77 -7.17
CA TYR A 153 -12.43 5.44 -7.49
C TYR A 153 -11.69 4.39 -6.67
N GLN A 154 -12.44 3.44 -6.14
CA GLN A 154 -11.91 2.24 -5.54
C GLN A 154 -11.87 1.11 -6.57
N LEU A 155 -10.72 0.44 -6.68
CA LEU A 155 -10.62 -0.82 -7.41
C LEU A 155 -11.13 -1.96 -6.53
N LYS A 156 -12.32 -2.49 -6.82
CA LYS A 156 -12.83 -3.73 -6.18
C LYS A 156 -12.06 -4.92 -6.75
N VAL A 157 -11.08 -5.41 -5.99
CA VAL A 157 -10.24 -6.52 -6.40
C VAL A 157 -11.05 -7.82 -6.39
N GLN A 158 -11.07 -8.51 -7.52
CA GLN A 158 -11.75 -9.79 -7.72
C GLN A 158 -10.75 -10.93 -7.92
N ARG A 159 -9.59 -10.64 -8.53
CA ARG A 159 -8.51 -11.62 -8.72
C ARG A 159 -7.17 -10.98 -8.46
N VAL A 160 -6.25 -11.79 -7.94
CA VAL A 160 -4.88 -11.38 -7.63
C VAL A 160 -3.94 -12.38 -8.29
N TYR A 161 -3.06 -11.89 -9.14
CA TYR A 161 -2.00 -12.68 -9.77
C TYR A 161 -0.65 -12.22 -9.24
N TRP A 162 0.09 -13.14 -8.61
CA TRP A 162 1.36 -12.86 -7.96
C TRP A 162 2.53 -13.44 -8.73
N VAL A 163 3.64 -12.70 -8.73
CA VAL A 163 4.96 -13.15 -9.17
C VAL A 163 5.98 -12.74 -8.12
N GLY A 164 6.55 -13.70 -7.38
CA GLY A 164 7.50 -13.42 -6.29
C GLY A 164 8.89 -12.93 -6.72
N GLY A 165 9.23 -12.98 -8.02
CA GLY A 165 10.55 -12.64 -8.55
C GLY A 165 11.48 -13.85 -8.74
N PHE A 166 12.77 -13.62 -8.98
CA PHE A 166 13.82 -14.65 -9.17
C PHE A 166 14.91 -14.50 -8.08
N GLY A 167 15.27 -15.59 -7.37
CA GLY A 167 16.34 -15.61 -6.36
C GLY A 167 15.98 -16.06 -4.93
N GLY A 168 14.88 -16.81 -4.69
CA GLY A 168 14.44 -17.21 -3.35
C GLY A 168 13.13 -18.02 -3.34
N SER A 169 12.28 -17.83 -2.32
CA SER A 169 10.98 -18.50 -2.22
C SER A 169 10.02 -18.03 -3.31
N HIS A 170 9.59 -18.92 -4.19
CA HIS A 170 8.90 -18.55 -5.43
C HIS A 170 7.47 -19.08 -5.46
N TYR A 171 6.51 -18.16 -5.62
CA TYR A 171 5.15 -18.46 -6.06
C TYR A 171 4.85 -17.63 -7.31
N ILE A 172 4.27 -18.28 -8.31
CA ILE A 172 3.81 -17.65 -9.55
C ILE A 172 2.42 -18.21 -9.84
N GLY A 173 1.42 -17.34 -9.82
CA GLY A 173 0.05 -17.76 -10.12
C GLY A 173 -1.00 -16.87 -9.49
N TYR A 174 -2.25 -17.27 -9.70
CA TYR A 174 -3.37 -16.70 -8.97
C TYR A 174 -3.29 -17.07 -7.49
N VAL A 175 -3.70 -16.15 -6.63
CA VAL A 175 -3.88 -16.39 -5.20
C VAL A 175 -5.34 -16.15 -4.82
N ASN A 176 -5.78 -16.83 -3.77
CA ASN A 176 -7.10 -16.68 -3.20
C ASN A 176 -7.36 -15.20 -2.79
N PRO A 177 -8.41 -14.55 -3.33
CA PRO A 177 -8.69 -13.14 -3.07
C PRO A 177 -9.18 -12.90 -1.64
N GLU A 178 -9.82 -13.88 -0.98
CA GLU A 178 -10.22 -13.77 0.42
C GLU A 178 -8.98 -13.63 1.32
N TRP A 179 -7.95 -14.46 1.14
CA TRP A 179 -6.69 -14.37 1.90
C TRP A 179 -5.95 -13.06 1.65
N TYR A 180 -6.02 -12.52 0.44
CA TYR A 180 -5.48 -11.20 0.14
C TYR A 180 -6.24 -10.09 0.88
N SER A 181 -7.57 -10.20 0.95
CA SER A 181 -8.43 -9.18 1.58
C SER A 181 -8.46 -9.25 3.11
N ASP A 182 -8.24 -10.44 3.68
CA ASP A 182 -8.32 -10.74 5.10
C ASP A 182 -6.95 -10.74 5.79
N VAL A 183 -6.21 -9.66 5.59
CA VAL A 183 -4.92 -9.43 6.26
C VAL A 183 -5.09 -8.35 7.32
N SER A 184 -4.79 -8.68 8.57
CA SER A 184 -4.84 -7.70 9.65
C SER A 184 -3.72 -6.68 9.57
N GLU A 185 -3.97 -5.46 10.05
CA GLU A 185 -2.97 -4.38 10.11
C GLU A 185 -1.66 -4.80 10.79
N SER A 186 -1.72 -5.65 11.82
CA SER A 186 -0.51 -6.16 12.50
C SER A 186 0.42 -6.94 11.57
N HIS A 187 -0.12 -7.70 10.61
CA HIS A 187 0.67 -8.46 9.64
C HIS A 187 1.22 -7.56 8.53
N LEU A 188 0.53 -6.46 8.19
CA LEU A 188 1.04 -5.45 7.25
C LEU A 188 2.21 -4.67 7.87
N LEU A 189 2.10 -4.34 9.16
CA LEU A 189 3.13 -3.59 9.86
C LEU A 189 4.41 -4.41 10.06
N ALA A 190 4.32 -5.73 10.23
CA ALA A 190 5.47 -6.61 10.39
C ALA A 190 6.47 -6.50 9.20
N ASP A 191 5.98 -6.33 7.97
CA ASP A 191 6.84 -6.12 6.78
C ASP A 191 7.45 -4.72 6.74
N THR A 192 6.71 -3.67 7.13
CA THR A 192 7.31 -2.33 7.27
C THR A 192 8.44 -2.31 8.28
N PHE A 193 8.33 -3.04 9.40
CA PHE A 193 9.44 -3.15 10.34
C PHE A 193 10.62 -3.92 9.73
N SER A 194 10.36 -5.08 9.12
CA SER A 194 11.40 -5.89 8.45
C SER A 194 12.15 -5.09 7.38
N SER A 195 11.44 -4.40 6.50
CA SER A 195 12.01 -3.53 5.47
C SER A 195 12.73 -2.30 6.05
N LEU A 196 12.23 -1.68 7.13
CA LEU A 196 12.95 -0.61 7.85
C LEU A 196 14.26 -1.09 8.48
N PHE A 197 14.33 -2.36 8.91
CA PHE A 197 15.56 -2.99 9.40
C PHE A 197 16.49 -3.42 8.26
N ALA A 198 15.95 -3.88 7.13
CA ALA A 198 16.70 -4.27 5.94
C ALA A 198 17.26 -3.05 5.16
N CYS A 199 16.53 -1.94 5.12
CA CYS A 199 16.90 -0.69 4.43
C CYS A 199 17.89 0.17 5.23
N LYS A 200 18.13 -0.12 6.51
CA LYS A 200 19.07 0.67 7.33
C LYS A 200 20.52 0.15 7.28
N SER A 201 21.17 0.38 6.14
CA SER A 201 22.58 0.79 6.13
C SER A 201 22.70 2.31 6.30
N GLN A 202 22.26 2.86 7.43
CA GLN A 202 22.65 4.21 7.82
C GLN A 202 22.86 4.28 9.34
N THR A 203 24.14 4.35 9.70
CA THR A 203 24.72 4.34 11.05
C THR A 203 24.07 5.32 12.03
N LYS A 204 23.40 6.37 11.54
CA LYS A 204 22.75 7.40 12.37
C LYS A 204 21.52 6.91 13.13
N THR A 205 20.72 5.99 12.57
CA THR A 205 19.48 5.57 13.25
C THR A 205 19.72 4.53 14.35
N LYS A 206 20.82 3.76 14.27
CA LYS A 206 21.23 2.86 15.36
C LYS A 206 21.61 3.64 16.62
N ILE A 207 22.25 4.79 16.46
CA ILE A 207 22.61 5.68 17.57
C ILE A 207 21.34 6.25 18.22
N LEU A 208 20.39 6.77 17.42
CA LEU A 208 19.15 7.34 17.94
C LEU A 208 18.29 6.29 18.68
N PHE A 209 18.22 5.07 18.15
CA PHE A 209 17.46 3.98 18.78
C PHE A 209 18.16 3.45 20.05
N LEU A 210 19.49 3.32 20.05
CA LEU A 210 20.26 2.98 21.24
C LEU A 210 20.12 4.06 22.32
N THR A 211 20.09 5.34 21.95
CA THR A 211 19.85 6.45 22.90
C THR A 211 18.44 6.42 23.48
N LEU A 212 17.41 6.07 22.68
CA LEU A 212 16.03 5.92 23.17
C LEU A 212 15.87 4.73 24.12
N ILE A 213 16.49 3.59 23.81
CA ILE A 213 16.50 2.41 24.70
C ILE A 213 17.24 2.72 26.01
N LEU A 214 18.41 3.35 25.93
CA LEU A 214 19.18 3.74 27.11
C LEU A 214 18.43 4.76 27.97
N ALA A 215 17.75 5.74 27.36
CA ALA A 215 16.91 6.71 28.07
C ALA A 215 15.73 6.03 28.79
N LEU A 216 15.07 5.06 28.13
CA LEU A 216 13.98 4.29 28.74
C LEU A 216 14.47 3.43 29.91
N LEU A 217 15.60 2.73 29.75
CA LEU A 217 16.20 1.93 30.83
C LEU A 217 16.63 2.81 32.01
N PHE A 218 17.13 4.01 31.75
CA PHE A 218 17.48 4.97 32.80
C PHE A 218 16.24 5.46 33.57
N LEU A 219 15.14 5.76 32.87
CA LEU A 219 13.86 6.11 33.49
C LEU A 219 13.30 4.99 34.35
N ILE A 220 13.38 3.74 33.88
CA ILE A 220 12.97 2.56 34.64
C ILE A 220 13.85 2.40 35.90
N ALA A 221 15.16 2.56 35.78
CA ALA A 221 16.07 2.49 36.92
C ALA A 221 15.77 3.58 37.97
N LEU A 222 15.47 4.81 37.54
CA LEU A 222 15.04 5.90 38.44
C LEU A 222 13.73 5.56 39.16
N LEU A 223 12.75 4.99 38.47
CA LEU A 223 11.49 4.57 39.06
C LEU A 223 11.70 3.47 40.13
N ILE A 224 12.53 2.46 39.83
CA ILE A 224 12.86 1.38 40.78
C ILE A 224 13.59 1.93 42.00
N LEU A 225 14.55 2.85 41.80
CA LEU A 225 15.29 3.47 42.90
C LEU A 225 14.37 4.29 43.79
N ASN A 226 13.49 5.10 43.20
CA ASN A 226 12.52 5.91 43.94
C ASN A 226 11.56 5.02 44.76
N PHE A 227 11.07 3.92 44.17
CA PHE A 227 10.23 2.94 44.87
C PHE A 227 10.97 2.27 46.05
N THR A 228 12.27 1.99 45.88
CA THR A 228 13.11 1.41 46.94
C THR A 228 13.35 2.40 48.09
N ILE A 229 13.59 3.69 47.78
CA ILE A 229 13.76 4.76 48.78
C ILE A 229 12.46 4.97 49.56
N GLN A 230 11.30 5.03 48.88
CA GLN A 230 9.99 5.14 49.52
C GLN A 230 9.73 3.97 50.48
N ARG A 231 10.05 2.73 50.06
CA ARG A 231 9.91 1.54 50.90
C ARG A 231 10.82 1.57 52.13
N LYS A 232 12.05 2.09 52.00
CA LYS A 232 13.01 2.20 53.10
C LYS A 232 12.63 3.32 54.08
N SER A 233 12.14 4.45 53.58
CA SER A 233 11.58 5.53 54.41
C SER A 233 10.34 5.08 55.18
N HIS A 234 9.45 4.31 54.54
CA HIS A 234 8.27 3.77 55.20
C HIS A 234 8.65 2.73 56.28
N SER A 235 9.69 1.92 56.05
CA SER A 235 10.23 0.97 57.04
C SER A 235 10.85 1.66 58.26
N LEU A 236 11.51 2.81 58.08
CA LEU A 236 12.11 3.59 59.18
C LEU A 236 11.03 4.29 60.02
N LEU A 237 10.03 4.89 59.38
CA LEU A 237 8.86 5.47 60.06
C LEU A 237 8.08 4.44 60.90
N VAL A 238 7.97 3.19 60.43
CA VAL A 238 7.30 2.11 61.18
C VAL A 238 8.15 1.60 62.35
N GLN A 239 9.47 1.77 62.32
CA GLN A 239 10.35 1.44 63.46
C GLN A 239 10.30 2.53 64.55
N ASP A 240 10.20 3.81 64.16
CA ASP A 240 10.13 4.94 65.12
C ASP A 240 8.75 5.06 65.82
N LEU A 241 7.69 4.47 65.26
CA LEU A 241 6.34 4.42 65.84
C LEU A 241 6.10 3.24 66.81
N LYS A 242 7.14 2.43 67.11
CA LYS A 242 7.07 1.26 68.00
C LYS A 242 7.83 1.43 69.33
N LEU A 243 8.03 2.68 69.77
CA LEU A 243 8.55 3.02 71.11
C LEU A 243 7.45 3.64 71.97
#